data_AF-A0A529HMI0-F1
#
_entry.id   AF-A0A529HMI0-F1
#
_cell.length_a   1.000
_cell.length_b   1.000
_cell.length_c   1.000
_cell.angle_alpha   90.00
_cell.angle_beta   90.00
_cell.angle_gamma   90.00
#
_symmetry.space_group_name_H-M   'P 1'
#
loop_
_entity.id
_entity.type
_entity.pdbx_description
1 polymer ?
#
loop_
_entity_poly.entity_id
_entity_poly.type
_entity_poly.pdbx_seq_one_letter_code
_entity_poly.pdbx_strand_id
1 'polypeptide(L)'
;LSRTPKEAWEGTLDAMVGAPDAVFARLKPVIETWAGRIVHIGDTGDGHRMKLLNNFISLGYAAIYSEALALAQKVGISPPRFDSVIRNGRMDCGFYQTFMRWTLEGDRDAHKFSIANAFKDLTYLESMAGAAGIANP
;
A
#
# COMPACT_ATOMS: atom_id res chain seq x y z
N LEU A 1 5.71 -0.65 0.80
CA LEU A 1 7.05 -0.64 0.15
C LEU A 1 6.91 -1.43 -1.13
N SER A 2 6.77 -0.71 -2.23
CA SER A 2 6.44 -1.30 -3.52
C SER A 2 6.87 -0.30 -4.57
N ARG A 3 8.12 -0.45 -5.02
CA ARG A 3 8.59 0.13 -6.28
C ARG A 3 8.44 -0.91 -7.39
N THR A 4 8.62 -0.50 -8.63
CA THR A 4 8.37 -1.31 -9.83
C THR A 4 9.63 -2.07 -10.25
N PRO A 5 9.54 -2.97 -11.27
CA PRO A 5 10.72 -3.62 -11.83
C PRO A 5 11.80 -2.66 -12.33
N LYS A 6 11.44 -1.43 -12.68
CA LYS A 6 12.40 -0.38 -13.06
C LYS A 6 13.34 -0.06 -11.91
N GLU A 7 12.81 0.19 -10.71
CA GLU A 7 13.63 0.52 -9.54
C GLU A 7 14.41 -0.69 -9.01
N ALA A 8 13.93 -1.92 -9.29
CA ALA A 8 14.72 -3.13 -9.08
C ALA A 8 15.98 -3.16 -9.95
N TRP A 9 15.83 -2.82 -11.23
CA TRP A 9 16.95 -2.75 -12.17
C TRP A 9 17.94 -1.62 -11.81
N GLU A 10 17.43 -0.48 -11.35
CA GLU A 10 18.23 0.67 -10.95
C GLU A 10 18.87 0.51 -9.54
N GLY A 11 18.61 -0.58 -8.83
CA GLY A 11 19.12 -0.81 -7.48
C GLY A 11 18.58 0.18 -6.44
N THR A 12 17.42 0.78 -6.70
CA THR A 12 16.82 1.80 -5.83
C THR A 12 15.61 1.27 -5.08
N LEU A 13 15.48 -0.04 -4.88
CA LEU A 13 14.33 -0.59 -4.17
C LEU A 13 14.23 -0.12 -2.73
N ASP A 14 13.02 -0.26 -2.23
CA ASP A 14 12.63 0.07 -0.87
C ASP A 14 12.53 -1.25 -0.10
N ALA A 15 13.50 -1.54 0.77
CA ALA A 15 13.60 -2.80 1.51
C ALA A 15 13.10 -2.66 2.96
N MET A 16 12.23 -3.59 3.36
CA MET A 16 11.81 -3.78 4.75
C MET A 16 12.48 -5.04 5.30
N VAL A 17 13.22 -4.94 6.38
CA VAL A 17 13.94 -6.08 6.94
C VAL A 17 13.51 -6.30 8.39
N GLY A 18 13.05 -7.51 8.69
CA GLY A 18 12.84 -7.99 10.05
C GLY A 18 13.86 -9.06 10.37
N ALA A 19 14.84 -8.74 11.20
CA ALA A 19 15.93 -9.63 11.59
C ALA A 19 16.57 -9.11 12.89
N PRO A 20 17.15 -9.99 13.73
CA PRO A 20 17.92 -9.53 14.88
C PRO A 20 19.05 -8.59 14.46
N ASP A 21 19.40 -7.60 15.30
CA ASP A 21 20.38 -6.55 15.00
C ASP A 21 21.69 -7.07 14.42
N ALA A 22 22.24 -8.14 15.01
CA ALA A 22 23.51 -8.74 14.57
C ALA A 22 23.39 -9.35 13.15
N VAL A 23 22.25 -9.93 12.83
CA VAL A 23 21.98 -10.49 11.49
C VAL A 23 21.74 -9.36 10.49
N PHE A 24 20.96 -8.34 10.87
CA PHE A 24 20.73 -7.18 10.04
C PHE A 24 22.03 -6.46 9.68
N ALA A 25 22.91 -6.21 10.66
CA ALA A 25 24.20 -5.58 10.44
C ALA A 25 25.07 -6.35 9.43
N ARG A 26 25.02 -7.68 9.46
CA ARG A 26 25.75 -8.53 8.50
C ARG A 26 25.13 -8.53 7.10
N LEU A 27 23.80 -8.43 7.00
CA LEU A 27 23.09 -8.43 5.71
C LEU A 27 23.02 -7.06 5.05
N LYS A 28 23.08 -5.97 5.82
CA LYS A 28 22.94 -4.58 5.34
C LYS A 28 23.82 -4.28 4.12
N PRO A 29 25.14 -4.63 4.09
CA PRO A 29 25.99 -4.34 2.92
C PRO A 29 25.52 -5.04 1.64
N VAL A 30 24.90 -6.21 1.75
CA VAL A 30 24.36 -6.94 0.59
C VAL A 30 23.06 -6.29 0.12
N ILE A 31 22.21 -5.87 1.05
CA ILE A 31 20.93 -5.21 0.73
C ILE A 31 21.16 -3.84 0.08
N GLU A 32 22.19 -3.10 0.51
CA GLU A 32 22.58 -1.81 -0.06
C GLU A 32 22.97 -1.89 -1.54
N THR A 33 23.31 -3.08 -2.07
CA THR A 33 23.63 -3.23 -3.50
C THR A 33 22.43 -3.10 -4.43
N TRP A 34 21.20 -3.24 -3.90
CA TRP A 34 19.97 -3.21 -4.70
C TRP A 34 18.84 -2.37 -4.08
N ALA A 35 19.02 -1.87 -2.86
CA ALA A 35 18.03 -1.04 -2.17
C ALA A 35 18.57 0.38 -1.92
N GLY A 36 17.82 1.38 -2.38
CA GLY A 36 18.10 2.80 -2.12
C GLY A 36 17.59 3.27 -0.75
N ARG A 37 16.62 2.56 -0.17
CA ARG A 37 16.12 2.81 1.19
C ARG A 37 15.95 1.49 1.93
N ILE A 38 16.58 1.37 3.09
CA ILE A 38 16.50 0.19 3.96
C ILE A 38 15.88 0.62 5.29
N VAL A 39 14.78 -0.04 5.66
CA VAL A 39 14.13 0.16 6.95
C VAL A 39 14.18 -1.15 7.73
N HIS A 40 14.90 -1.13 8.85
CA HIS A 40 14.93 -2.23 9.82
C HIS A 40 13.73 -2.06 10.77
N ILE A 41 12.82 -3.02 10.75
CA ILE A 41 11.50 -2.94 11.41
C ILE A 41 11.45 -3.72 12.73
N GLY A 42 12.54 -4.42 13.09
CA GLY A 42 12.62 -5.23 14.30
C GLY A 42 13.06 -6.65 13.98
N ASP A 43 12.47 -7.61 14.67
CA ASP A 43 12.85 -9.02 14.61
C ASP A 43 12.23 -9.76 13.42
N THR A 44 12.58 -11.03 13.29
CA THR A 44 12.01 -11.92 12.29
C THR A 44 10.49 -11.95 12.41
N GLY A 45 9.80 -11.69 11.29
CA GLY A 45 8.34 -11.62 11.21
C GLY A 45 7.78 -10.20 11.27
N ASP A 46 8.49 -9.21 11.83
CA ASP A 46 7.94 -7.86 11.97
C ASP A 46 7.76 -7.15 10.62
N GLY A 47 8.61 -7.46 9.63
CA GLY A 47 8.39 -7.00 8.26
C GLY A 47 7.09 -7.52 7.64
N HIS A 48 6.67 -8.75 7.97
CA HIS A 48 5.39 -9.31 7.49
C HIS A 48 4.22 -8.61 8.18
N ARG A 49 4.28 -8.47 9.51
CA ARG A 49 3.25 -7.75 10.29
C ARG A 49 3.07 -6.32 9.77
N MET A 50 4.17 -5.60 9.57
CA MET A 50 4.12 -4.23 9.07
C MET A 50 3.61 -4.14 7.63
N LYS A 51 3.90 -5.13 6.79
CA LYS A 51 3.32 -5.21 5.44
C LYS A 51 1.80 -5.42 5.48
N LEU A 52 1.30 -6.28 6.36
CA LEU A 52 -0.14 -6.47 6.55
C LEU A 52 -0.82 -5.18 6.99
N LEU A 53 -0.25 -4.46 7.97
CA LEU A 53 -0.75 -3.15 8.41
C LEU A 53 -0.77 -2.12 7.25
N ASN A 54 0.28 -2.08 6.43
CA ASN A 54 0.34 -1.19 5.27
C ASN A 54 -0.73 -1.52 4.21
N ASN A 55 -0.98 -2.82 3.97
CA ASN A 55 -2.01 -3.26 3.04
C ASN A 55 -3.41 -2.96 3.59
N PHE A 56 -3.66 -3.14 4.88
CA PHE A 56 -4.94 -2.77 5.51
C PHE A 56 -5.29 -1.30 5.32
N ILE A 57 -4.34 -0.38 5.57
CA ILE A 57 -4.55 1.05 5.34
C ILE A 57 -4.91 1.33 3.87
N SER A 58 -4.20 0.66 2.95
CA SER A 58 -4.40 0.83 1.52
C SER A 58 -5.78 0.34 1.07
N LEU A 59 -6.22 -0.81 1.58
CA LEU A 59 -7.55 -1.36 1.30
C LEU A 59 -8.67 -0.51 1.91
N GLY A 60 -8.46 0.03 3.11
CA GLY A 60 -9.37 1.00 3.72
C GLY A 60 -9.53 2.27 2.86
N TYR A 61 -8.42 2.82 2.35
CA TYR A 61 -8.47 3.95 1.41
C TYR A 61 -9.19 3.60 0.11
N ALA A 62 -8.94 2.41 -0.45
CA ALA A 62 -9.63 1.95 -1.65
C ALA A 62 -11.15 1.93 -1.46
N ALA A 63 -11.61 1.40 -0.33
CA ALA A 63 -13.03 1.34 0.02
C ALA A 63 -13.62 2.76 0.17
N ILE A 64 -12.98 3.61 0.98
CA ILE A 64 -13.45 4.98 1.25
C ILE A 64 -13.53 5.80 -0.05
N TYR A 65 -12.50 5.76 -0.91
CA TYR A 65 -12.53 6.49 -2.18
C TYR A 65 -13.62 5.97 -3.12
N SER A 66 -13.81 4.65 -3.19
CA SER A 66 -14.83 4.03 -4.03
C SER A 66 -16.24 4.43 -3.59
N GLU A 67 -16.51 4.38 -2.29
CA GLU A 67 -17.80 4.80 -1.72
C GLU A 67 -18.05 6.30 -1.91
N ALA A 68 -17.04 7.13 -1.66
CA ALA A 68 -17.14 8.58 -1.84
C ALA A 68 -17.41 8.95 -3.31
N LEU A 69 -16.74 8.28 -4.27
CA LEU A 69 -16.99 8.47 -5.70
C LEU A 69 -18.39 8.03 -6.10
N ALA A 70 -18.85 6.88 -5.61
CA ALA A 70 -20.20 6.39 -5.88
C ALA A 70 -21.28 7.35 -5.33
N LEU A 71 -21.09 7.84 -4.10
CA LEU A 71 -21.98 8.83 -3.50
C LEU A 71 -21.93 10.16 -4.26
N ALA A 72 -20.75 10.65 -4.62
CA ALA A 72 -20.56 11.88 -5.39
C ALA A 72 -21.41 11.86 -6.67
N GLN A 73 -21.37 10.75 -7.43
CA GLN A 73 -22.20 10.59 -8.62
C GLN A 73 -23.69 10.64 -8.29
N LYS A 74 -24.13 9.99 -7.21
CA LYS A 74 -25.54 9.98 -6.78
C LYS A 74 -26.06 11.35 -6.37
N VAL A 75 -25.19 12.21 -5.82
CA VAL A 75 -25.54 13.60 -5.44
C VAL A 75 -25.26 14.62 -6.55
N GLY A 76 -24.94 14.17 -7.78
CA GLY A 76 -24.76 15.04 -8.94
C GLY A 76 -23.37 15.67 -9.08
N ILE A 77 -22.37 15.16 -8.38
CA ILE A 77 -20.96 15.55 -8.51
C ILE A 77 -20.28 14.57 -9.47
N SER A 78 -19.80 15.08 -10.61
CA SER A 78 -19.09 14.25 -11.59
C SER A 78 -17.68 13.87 -11.09
N PRO A 79 -17.12 12.73 -11.53
CA PRO A 79 -15.77 12.32 -11.16
C PRO A 79 -14.68 13.38 -11.43
N PRO A 80 -14.69 14.13 -12.57
CA PRO A 80 -13.72 15.22 -12.78
C PRO A 80 -13.85 16.35 -11.74
N ARG A 81 -15.09 16.69 -11.34
CA ARG A 81 -15.32 17.72 -10.32
C ARG A 81 -14.87 17.24 -8.95
N PHE A 82 -15.14 15.98 -8.60
CA PHE A 82 -14.64 15.36 -7.39
C PHE A 82 -13.10 15.39 -7.35
N ASP A 83 -12.46 14.98 -8.45
CA ASP A 83 -11.00 14.96 -8.56
C ASP A 83 -10.37 16.35 -8.44
N SER A 84 -11.00 17.38 -8.98
CA SER A 84 -10.49 18.76 -8.92
C SER A 84 -10.35 19.31 -7.50
N VAL A 85 -11.04 18.70 -6.51
CA VAL A 85 -10.96 19.11 -5.11
C VAL A 85 -9.90 18.29 -4.35
N ILE A 86 -9.77 17.00 -4.66
CA ILE A 86 -8.88 16.11 -3.92
C ILE A 86 -7.45 16.16 -4.45
N ARG A 87 -7.28 16.17 -5.79
CA ARG A 87 -5.96 16.15 -6.42
C ARG A 87 -5.14 17.38 -6.02
N ASN A 88 -3.86 17.16 -5.73
CA ASN A 88 -2.94 18.14 -5.15
C ASN A 88 -3.35 18.70 -3.77
N GLY A 89 -4.43 18.20 -3.18
CA GLY A 89 -4.85 18.51 -1.82
C GLY A 89 -4.19 17.60 -0.79
N ARG A 90 -4.55 17.78 0.48
CA ARG A 90 -4.04 16.95 1.59
C ARG A 90 -4.41 15.48 1.50
N MET A 91 -5.48 15.17 0.78
CA MET A 91 -6.01 13.82 0.61
C MET A 91 -5.48 13.14 -0.66
N ASP A 92 -4.69 13.86 -1.48
CA ASP A 92 -4.03 13.27 -2.64
C ASP A 92 -2.85 12.40 -2.18
N CYS A 93 -2.77 11.21 -2.74
CA CYS A 93 -1.63 10.32 -2.57
C CYS A 93 -1.46 9.47 -3.82
N GLY A 94 -0.27 8.90 -4.01
CA GLY A 94 0.00 8.04 -5.18
C GLY A 94 -0.98 6.88 -5.33
N PHE A 95 -1.53 6.38 -4.20
CA PHE A 95 -2.57 5.36 -4.21
C PHE A 95 -3.89 5.89 -4.79
N TYR A 96 -4.41 7.01 -4.28
CA TYR A 96 -5.61 7.70 -4.81
C TYR A 96 -5.52 7.92 -6.33
N GLN A 97 -4.36 8.40 -6.80
CA GLN A 97 -4.16 8.68 -8.23
C GLN A 97 -4.33 7.43 -9.12
N THR A 98 -4.04 6.22 -8.61
CA THR A 98 -4.30 4.99 -9.37
C THR A 98 -5.79 4.73 -9.61
N PHE A 99 -6.65 5.03 -8.64
CA PHE A 99 -8.12 4.90 -8.79
C PHE A 99 -8.67 5.96 -9.75
N MET A 100 -8.11 7.17 -9.73
CA MET A 100 -8.55 8.24 -10.60
C MET A 100 -8.12 8.06 -12.05
N ARG A 101 -6.96 7.45 -12.33
CA ARG A 101 -6.61 7.05 -13.70
C ARG A 101 -7.63 6.08 -14.29
N TRP A 102 -8.06 5.07 -13.52
CA TRP A 102 -9.17 4.20 -13.95
C TRP A 102 -10.46 5.01 -14.15
N THR A 103 -10.85 5.82 -13.17
CA THR A 103 -12.15 6.51 -13.15
C THR A 103 -12.28 7.59 -14.24
N LEU A 104 -11.21 8.32 -14.53
CA LEU A 104 -11.21 9.43 -15.48
C LEU A 104 -10.75 9.03 -16.88
N GLU A 105 -9.78 8.12 -16.98
CA GLU A 105 -9.09 7.78 -18.23
C GLU A 105 -9.46 6.37 -18.74
N GLY A 106 -10.09 5.54 -17.90
CA GLY A 106 -10.43 4.16 -18.25
C GLY A 106 -9.25 3.20 -18.24
N ASP A 107 -8.12 3.57 -17.62
CA ASP A 107 -6.91 2.75 -17.56
C ASP A 107 -7.08 1.53 -16.62
N ARG A 108 -7.31 0.35 -17.21
CA ARG A 108 -7.47 -0.93 -16.49
C ARG A 108 -6.19 -1.41 -15.82
N ASP A 109 -5.04 -0.93 -16.28
CA ASP A 109 -3.72 -1.32 -15.79
C ASP A 109 -3.18 -0.37 -14.72
N ALA A 110 -3.92 0.70 -14.41
CA ALA A 110 -3.56 1.68 -13.39
C ALA A 110 -3.34 1.05 -12.00
N HIS A 111 -4.03 -0.05 -11.71
CA HIS A 111 -3.97 -0.76 -10.44
C HIS A 111 -3.94 -2.30 -10.65
N LYS A 112 -2.75 -2.91 -10.52
CA LYS A 112 -2.56 -4.35 -10.80
C LYS A 112 -2.75 -5.27 -9.60
N PHE A 113 -3.07 -4.73 -8.44
CA PHE A 113 -3.31 -5.54 -7.24
C PHE A 113 -4.70 -6.15 -7.29
N SER A 114 -4.79 -7.48 -7.21
CA SER A 114 -6.06 -8.20 -7.34
C SER A 114 -6.86 -8.21 -6.04
N ILE A 115 -8.19 -8.22 -6.15
CA ILE A 115 -9.11 -8.37 -5.02
C ILE A 115 -8.86 -9.70 -4.28
N ALA A 116 -8.48 -10.77 -5.00
CA ALA A 116 -8.12 -12.04 -4.37
C ALA A 116 -6.88 -11.92 -3.44
N ASN A 117 -5.87 -11.16 -3.85
CA ASN A 117 -4.72 -10.88 -2.99
C ASN A 117 -5.10 -9.97 -1.82
N ALA A 118 -5.96 -8.97 -2.06
CA ALA A 118 -6.50 -8.12 -1.00
C ALA A 118 -7.21 -8.94 0.08
N PHE A 119 -8.09 -9.86 -0.33
CA PHE A 119 -8.81 -10.74 0.59
C PHE A 119 -7.87 -11.61 1.41
N LYS A 120 -6.89 -12.26 0.77
CA LYS A 120 -5.87 -13.07 1.46
C LYS A 120 -5.12 -12.25 2.52
N ASP A 121 -4.70 -11.03 2.18
CA ASP A 121 -3.96 -10.18 3.11
C ASP A 121 -4.84 -9.69 4.27
N LEU A 122 -6.14 -9.44 4.03
CA LEU A 122 -7.11 -9.14 5.09
C LEU A 122 -7.31 -10.33 6.03
N THR A 123 -7.39 -11.56 5.54
CA THR A 123 -7.49 -12.75 6.40
C THR A 123 -6.27 -12.91 7.31
N TYR A 124 -5.07 -12.63 6.80
CA TYR A 124 -3.86 -12.64 7.62
C TYR A 124 -3.82 -11.51 8.65
N LEU A 125 -4.31 -10.32 8.28
CA LEU A 125 -4.45 -9.19 9.20
C LEU A 125 -5.46 -9.51 10.32
N GLU A 126 -6.62 -10.07 9.98
CA GLU A 126 -7.64 -10.49 10.94
C GLU A 126 -7.09 -11.52 11.91
N SER A 127 -6.38 -12.54 11.40
CA SER A 127 -5.71 -13.55 12.22
C SER A 127 -4.68 -12.92 13.17
N MET A 128 -3.91 -11.94 12.69
CA MET A 128 -2.96 -11.18 13.50
C MET A 128 -3.65 -10.34 14.58
N ALA A 129 -4.76 -9.67 14.26
CA ALA A 129 -5.53 -8.87 15.20
C ALA A 129 -6.17 -9.73 16.29
N GLY A 130 -6.76 -10.86 15.91
CA GLY A 130 -7.33 -11.85 16.83
C GLY A 130 -6.28 -12.40 17.79
N ALA A 131 -5.08 -12.74 17.30
CA ALA A 131 -3.96 -13.16 18.15
C ALA A 131 -3.46 -12.06 19.10
N ALA A 132 -3.60 -10.79 18.72
CA ALA A 132 -3.28 -9.64 19.56
C ALA A 132 -4.41 -9.24 20.53
N GLY A 133 -5.58 -9.89 20.46
CA GLY A 133 -6.74 -9.56 21.29
C GLY A 133 -7.40 -8.23 20.93
N ILE A 134 -7.19 -7.72 19.71
CA ILE A 134 -7.76 -6.46 19.23
C ILE A 134 -8.83 -6.76 18.18
N ALA A 135 -10.01 -6.14 18.33
CA ALA A 135 -11.02 -6.16 17.29
C ALA A 135 -10.56 -5.34 16.07
N ASN A 136 -10.62 -5.93 14.89
CA ASN A 136 -10.41 -5.24 13.62
C ASN A 136 -11.76 -5.18 12.88
N PRO A 137 -12.17 -4.00 12.39
CA PRO A 137 -13.46 -3.80 11.73
C PRO A 137 -13.59 -4.55 10.39
#